data_AF-A0A7S2XGD7-F1
#
_entry.id   AF-A0A7S2XGD7-F1
#
_cell.length_a   1.000
_cell.length_b   1.000
_cell.length_c   1.000
_cell.angle_alpha   90.00
_cell.angle_beta   90.00
_cell.angle_gamma   90.00
#
_symmetry.space_group_name_H-M   'P 1'
#
loop_
_entity.id
_entity.type
_entity.pdbx_description
1 polymer ?
#
loop_
_entity_poly.entity_id
_entity_poly.type
_entity_poly.pdbx_seq_one_letter_code
_entity_poly.pdbx_strand_id
1 'polypeptide(L)'
;MQFSGLFQDKFIHQVQVVAYIHSWDPIEEEQRKGDFVYWDQPNEPPKSVAPVPRAGSAVDGSKTVHAARVYWADRQPPIPKIRKEKETRLTYKGNDQWSVVSDGESIGKYTTDDLRISVVYR
;
A
#
# COMPACT_ATOMS: atom_id res chain seq x y z
N MET A 1 -12.71 -24.58 -11.18
CA MET A 1 -13.74 -25.30 -10.41
C MET A 1 -15.08 -24.72 -10.77
N GLN A 2 -16.00 -25.50 -11.35
CA GLN A 2 -17.35 -25.05 -11.68
C GLN A 2 -18.31 -26.22 -11.39
N PHE A 3 -19.14 -26.07 -10.36
CA PHE A 3 -20.17 -27.05 -10.00
C PHE A 3 -21.34 -26.27 -9.41
N SER A 4 -22.51 -26.35 -10.06
CA SER A 4 -23.74 -25.58 -9.83
C SER A 4 -23.73 -24.16 -10.40
N GLY A 5 -24.48 -23.93 -11.49
CA GLY A 5 -24.74 -22.61 -12.08
C GLY A 5 -25.59 -21.66 -11.21
N LEU A 6 -25.48 -21.78 -9.88
CA LEU A 6 -26.10 -20.89 -8.88
C LEU A 6 -25.20 -19.70 -8.52
N PHE A 7 -23.90 -19.81 -8.80
CA PHE A 7 -22.93 -18.73 -8.68
C PHE A 7 -22.63 -18.18 -10.07
N GLN A 8 -23.53 -17.37 -10.62
CA GLN A 8 -23.07 -16.35 -11.57
C GLN A 8 -22.28 -15.34 -10.73
N ASP A 9 -20.98 -15.58 -10.57
CA ASP A 9 -20.08 -14.57 -10.02
C ASP A 9 -20.20 -13.35 -10.92
N LYS A 10 -20.99 -12.36 -10.47
CA LYS A 10 -21.01 -11.06 -11.12
C LYS A 10 -19.59 -10.52 -10.98
N PHE A 11 -18.84 -10.55 -12.07
CA PHE A 11 -17.50 -10.01 -12.10
C PHE A 11 -17.60 -8.51 -11.77
N ILE A 12 -16.97 -8.11 -10.66
CA ILE A 12 -16.87 -6.71 -10.28
C ILE A 12 -15.56 -6.20 -10.84
N HIS A 13 -15.66 -5.35 -11.87
CA HIS A 13 -14.51 -4.63 -12.37
C HIS A 13 -13.97 -3.72 -11.27
N GLN A 14 -12.65 -3.73 -11.08
CA GLN A 14 -12.01 -2.92 -10.07
C GLN A 14 -10.80 -2.22 -10.69
N VAL A 15 -10.68 -0.92 -10.46
CA VAL A 15 -9.43 -0.19 -10.67
C VAL A 15 -8.80 0.03 -9.30
N GLN A 16 -7.55 -0.41 -9.14
CA GLN A 16 -6.80 -0.13 -7.92
C GLN A 16 -5.65 0.81 -8.25
N VAL A 17 -5.57 1.89 -7.49
CA VAL A 17 -4.56 2.93 -7.63
C VAL A 17 -3.72 2.98 -6.37
N VAL A 18 -2.41 3.06 -6.53
CA VAL A 18 -1.44 3.32 -5.47
C VAL A 18 -0.73 4.61 -5.79
N ALA A 19 -0.76 5.58 -4.87
CA ALA A 19 -0.15 6.90 -5.05
C ALA A 19 0.86 7.20 -3.94
N TYR A 20 2.01 7.70 -4.35
CA TYR A 20 3.10 8.16 -3.50
C TYR A 20 2.94 9.65 -3.27
N ILE A 21 2.82 10.09 -2.02
CA ILE A 21 2.63 11.51 -1.69
C ILE A 21 3.90 12.16 -1.13
N HIS A 22 4.97 11.39 -0.98
CA HIS A 22 6.26 11.86 -0.51
C HIS A 22 6.99 12.72 -1.54
N SER A 23 8.03 13.39 -1.06
CA SER A 23 8.88 14.30 -1.82
C SER A 23 10.30 13.79 -2.08
N TRP A 24 10.72 12.70 -1.44
CA TRP A 24 12.05 12.10 -1.64
C TRP A 24 12.13 11.31 -2.95
N ASP A 25 13.32 11.30 -3.55
CA ASP A 25 13.64 10.53 -4.75
C ASP A 25 14.12 9.11 -4.38
N PRO A 26 13.70 8.06 -5.11
CA PRO A 26 14.16 6.70 -4.87
C PRO A 26 15.61 6.53 -5.35
N ILE A 27 16.56 6.91 -4.50
CA ILE A 27 17.99 6.65 -4.72
C ILE A 27 18.29 5.25 -4.18
N GLU A 28 18.96 4.40 -4.98
CA GLU A 28 19.19 2.99 -4.62
C GLU A 28 19.91 2.80 -3.27
N GLU A 29 20.77 3.76 -2.91
CA GLU A 29 21.59 3.74 -1.70
C GLU A 29 20.81 4.06 -0.42
N GLU A 30 19.68 4.76 -0.48
CA GLU A 30 19.00 5.30 0.72
C GLU A 30 18.10 4.30 1.47
N GLN A 31 18.10 3.01 1.12
CA GLN A 31 17.26 1.95 1.73
C GLN A 31 15.73 2.21 1.72
N ARG A 32 15.27 3.37 1.20
CA ARG A 32 13.86 3.75 1.07
C ARG A 32 13.26 3.02 -0.14
N LYS A 33 12.82 1.78 0.08
CA LYS A 33 12.05 0.99 -0.90
C LYS A 33 10.57 1.40 -0.86
N GLY A 34 9.66 0.48 -1.15
CA GLY A 34 8.23 0.79 -1.29
C GLY A 34 7.72 0.65 -2.71
N ASP A 35 8.52 0.05 -3.60
CA ASP A 35 8.16 -0.24 -4.99
C ASP A 35 6.77 -0.87 -5.09
N PHE A 36 6.02 -0.45 -6.10
CA PHE A 36 4.80 -1.12 -6.51
C PHE A 36 5.21 -2.37 -7.30
N VAL A 37 4.79 -3.54 -6.84
CA VAL A 37 5.18 -4.83 -7.41
C VAL A 37 3.95 -5.50 -8.00
N TYR A 38 4.03 -6.04 -9.21
CA TYR A 38 2.90 -6.69 -9.87
C TYR A 38 3.33 -7.87 -10.75
N TRP A 39 2.37 -8.77 -10.97
CA TRP A 39 2.50 -9.93 -11.87
C TRP A 39 1.44 -9.81 -12.96
N ASP A 40 1.89 -9.72 -14.20
CA ASP A 40 1.01 -9.69 -15.37
C ASP A 40 0.97 -11.02 -16.13
N GLN A 41 1.86 -11.96 -15.80
CA GLN A 41 1.88 -13.33 -16.31
C GLN A 41 2.07 -14.35 -15.16
N PRO A 42 1.41 -15.52 -15.22
CA PRO A 42 1.67 -16.61 -14.29
C PRO A 42 3.11 -17.13 -14.40
N ASN A 43 3.72 -17.47 -13.27
CA ASN A 43 5.06 -18.07 -13.16
C ASN A 43 6.23 -17.20 -13.66
N GLU A 44 6.00 -15.92 -13.97
CA GLU A 44 7.08 -14.97 -14.26
C GLU A 44 7.54 -14.23 -13.00
N PRO A 45 8.80 -13.77 -12.96
CA PRO A 45 9.25 -12.84 -11.94
C PRO A 45 8.38 -11.58 -11.90
N PRO A 46 8.14 -11.00 -10.71
CA PRO A 46 7.37 -9.77 -10.61
C PRO A 46 8.06 -8.61 -11.34
N LYS A 47 7.23 -7.73 -11.90
CA LYS A 47 7.64 -6.40 -12.37
C LYS A 47 7.50 -5.40 -11.22
N SER A 48 8.28 -4.32 -11.29
CA SER A 48 8.25 -3.28 -10.26
C SER A 48 8.30 -1.88 -10.86
N VAL A 49 7.54 -0.96 -10.24
CA VAL A 49 7.60 0.47 -10.49
C VAL A 49 8.16 1.15 -9.24
N ALA A 50 9.20 1.95 -9.40
CA ALA A 50 9.83 2.68 -8.31
C ALA A 50 8.84 3.68 -7.69
N PRO A 51 8.95 3.99 -6.39
CA PRO A 51 8.13 4.97 -5.71
C PRO A 51 8.59 6.39 -6.08
N VAL A 52 8.29 6.83 -7.30
CA VAL A 52 8.64 8.18 -7.76
C VAL A 52 7.81 9.20 -6.99
N PRO A 53 8.40 10.29 -6.48
CA PRO A 53 7.66 11.27 -5.68
C PRO A 53 6.47 11.86 -6.44
N ARG A 54 5.33 11.94 -5.76
CA ARG A 54 4.05 12.45 -6.30
C ARG A 54 3.52 11.69 -7.53
N ALA A 55 3.95 10.44 -7.74
CA ALA A 55 3.47 9.59 -8.82
C ALA A 55 2.43 8.56 -8.34
N GLY A 56 1.69 7.99 -9.29
CA GLY A 56 0.72 6.93 -9.03
C GLY A 56 0.80 5.82 -10.07
N SER A 57 0.48 4.60 -9.63
CA SER A 57 0.30 3.42 -10.49
C SER A 57 -1.13 2.94 -10.40
N ALA A 58 -1.74 2.62 -11.54
CA ALA A 58 -3.09 2.09 -11.62
C ALA A 58 -3.09 0.73 -12.34
N VAL A 59 -3.85 -0.22 -11.82
CA VAL A 59 -4.00 -1.57 -12.40
C VAL A 59 -5.46 -1.99 -12.42
N ASP A 60 -5.78 -2.96 -13.28
CA ASP A 60 -7.01 -3.75 -13.13
C ASP A 60 -6.88 -4.58 -11.85
N GLY A 61 -7.47 -4.08 -10.76
CA GLY A 61 -7.41 -4.68 -9.43
C GLY A 61 -8.20 -5.98 -9.32
N SER A 62 -9.00 -6.33 -10.32
CA SER A 62 -9.74 -7.59 -10.38
C SER A 62 -8.95 -8.72 -11.08
N LYS A 63 -7.88 -8.38 -11.80
CA LYS A 63 -7.09 -9.34 -12.60
C LYS A 63 -5.59 -9.32 -12.31
N THR A 64 -5.07 -8.23 -11.77
CA THR A 64 -3.64 -8.05 -11.55
C THR A 64 -3.29 -8.35 -10.10
N VAL A 65 -2.49 -9.40 -9.88
CA VAL A 65 -1.87 -9.62 -8.57
C VAL A 65 -0.82 -8.54 -8.36
N HIS A 66 -0.86 -7.86 -7.23
CA HIS A 66 0.07 -6.79 -6.93
C HIS A 66 0.30 -6.67 -5.42
N ALA A 67 1.42 -6.06 -5.07
CA ALA A 67 1.91 -5.90 -3.72
C ALA A 67 2.79 -4.67 -3.62
N ALA A 68 3.40 -4.49 -2.46
CA ALA A 68 4.37 -3.45 -2.19
C ALA A 68 5.61 -4.04 -1.57
N ARG A 69 6.79 -3.60 -2.01
CA ARG A 69 8.01 -3.86 -1.23
C ARG A 69 7.92 -3.16 0.12
N VAL A 70 8.57 -3.75 1.12
CA VAL A 70 8.62 -3.19 2.48
C VAL A 70 9.36 -1.86 2.43
N TYR A 71 8.69 -0.79 2.84
CA TYR A 71 9.30 0.53 3.04
C TYR A 71 10.24 0.46 4.24
N TRP A 72 11.52 0.83 4.04
CA TRP A 72 12.59 0.77 5.05
C TRP A 72 12.74 -0.61 5.71
N ALA A 73 12.99 -1.62 4.89
CA ALA A 73 13.14 -3.01 5.34
C ALA A 73 14.19 -3.20 6.47
N ASP A 74 15.22 -2.35 6.50
CA ASP A 74 16.36 -2.46 7.43
C ASP A 74 16.22 -1.62 8.71
N ARG A 75 15.17 -0.78 8.84
CA ARG A 75 15.02 0.09 10.01
C ARG A 75 14.31 -0.59 11.17
N GLN A 76 14.91 -0.49 12.35
CA GLN A 76 14.19 -0.52 13.63
C GLN A 76 13.87 0.94 14.02
N PRO A 77 12.60 1.31 14.24
CA PRO A 77 11.70 0.79 15.27
C PRO A 77 10.59 -0.12 14.73
N PRO A 78 9.86 -0.85 15.60
CA PRO A 78 8.89 -1.84 15.14
C PRO A 78 7.79 -1.19 14.31
N ILE A 79 7.46 -1.84 13.19
CA ILE A 79 6.18 -1.71 12.50
C ILE A 79 5.10 -1.67 13.59
N PRO A 80 4.24 -0.63 13.65
CA PRO A 80 3.24 -0.52 14.70
C PRO A 80 2.42 -1.80 14.69
N LYS A 81 2.33 -2.45 15.85
CA LYS A 81 1.58 -3.71 16.00
C LYS A 81 0.09 -3.38 15.97
N ILE A 82 -0.46 -3.25 14.77
CA ILE A 82 -1.89 -3.07 14.55
C ILE A 82 -2.58 -4.40 14.83
N ARG A 83 -3.49 -4.39 15.80
CA ARG A 83 -4.35 -5.52 16.14
C ARG A 83 -5.62 -5.41 15.32
N LYS A 84 -5.97 -6.45 14.56
CA LYS A 84 -7.11 -6.42 13.61
C LYS A 84 -8.45 -6.28 14.31
N GLU A 85 -8.53 -6.68 15.57
CA GLU A 85 -9.70 -6.60 16.43
C GLU A 85 -9.93 -5.21 17.04
N LYS A 86 -8.96 -4.30 16.93
CA LYS A 86 -9.04 -2.94 17.49
C LYS A 86 -9.29 -1.92 16.40
N GLU A 87 -10.07 -0.91 16.72
CA GLU A 87 -10.19 0.24 15.83
C GLU A 87 -8.83 0.94 15.72
N THR A 88 -8.39 1.19 14.49
CA THR A 88 -7.14 1.89 14.20
C THR A 88 -7.40 2.96 13.16
N ARG A 89 -6.93 4.18 13.44
CA ARG A 89 -7.11 5.34 12.55
C ARG A 89 -5.79 6.07 12.38
N LEU A 90 -5.48 6.46 11.15
CA LEU A 90 -4.43 7.43 10.86
C LEU A 90 -5.03 8.84 10.98
N THR A 91 -4.48 9.67 11.87
CA THR A 91 -4.99 11.01 12.16
C THR A 91 -3.93 12.06 11.82
N TYR A 92 -4.30 13.07 11.02
CA TYR A 92 -3.47 14.25 10.82
C TYR A 92 -3.52 15.15 12.05
N LYS A 93 -2.35 15.52 12.58
CA LYS A 93 -2.20 16.36 13.78
C LYS A 93 -1.84 17.81 13.46
N GLY A 94 -1.64 18.14 12.18
CA GLY A 94 -1.10 19.43 11.74
C GLY A 94 0.41 19.42 11.58
N ASN A 95 0.97 20.43 10.93
CA ASN A 95 2.42 20.62 10.74
C ASN A 95 3.15 19.37 10.19
N ASP A 96 2.57 18.72 9.19
CA ASP A 96 3.13 17.50 8.57
C ASP A 96 3.28 16.30 9.52
N GLN A 97 2.51 16.28 10.61
CA GLN A 97 2.51 15.17 11.56
C GLN A 97 1.27 14.31 11.42
N TRP A 98 1.52 13.01 11.31
CA TRP A 98 0.51 11.97 11.29
C TRP A 98 0.71 11.03 12.47
N SER A 99 -0.38 10.55 13.05
CA SER A 99 -0.35 9.59 14.16
C SER A 99 -1.30 8.44 13.87
N VAL A 100 -0.79 7.21 14.02
CA VAL A 100 -1.62 6.01 14.04
C VAL A 100 -2.12 5.84 15.46
N VAL A 101 -3.43 5.90 15.63
CA VAL A 101 -4.12 5.78 16.92
C VAL A 101 -4.89 4.47 16.95
N SER A 102 -4.71 3.67 18.01
CA SER A 102 -5.48 2.45 18.26
C SER A 102 -6.02 2.48 19.68
N ASP A 103 -7.33 2.27 19.87
CA ASP A 103 -8.04 2.40 21.15
C ASP A 103 -7.74 3.72 21.91
N GLY A 104 -7.54 4.82 21.19
CA GLY A 104 -7.24 6.13 21.77
C GLY A 104 -5.75 6.37 22.07
N GLU A 105 -4.88 5.37 21.94
CA GLU A 105 -3.44 5.49 22.15
C GLU A 105 -2.68 5.67 20.83
N SER A 106 -1.72 6.60 20.79
CA SER A 106 -0.84 6.78 19.63
C SER A 106 0.21 5.67 19.59
N ILE A 107 0.09 4.76 18.63
CA ILE A 107 0.99 3.61 18.44
C ILE A 107 2.05 3.85 17.34
N GLY A 108 2.00 4.99 16.65
CA GLY A 108 2.99 5.37 15.64
C GLY A 108 2.90 6.85 15.27
N LYS A 109 4.03 7.41 14.83
CA LYS A 109 4.16 8.78 14.34
C LYS A 109 4.85 8.77 12.99
N TYR A 110 4.33 9.56 12.06
CA TYR A 110 4.73 9.58 10.66
C TYR A 110 4.70 11.02 10.13
N THR A 111 5.43 11.25 9.04
CA THR A 111 5.33 12.43 8.19
C THR A 111 4.63 12.10 6.89
N THR A 112 4.26 13.09 6.08
CA THR A 112 3.70 12.82 4.74
C THR A 112 4.67 12.02 3.87
N ASP A 113 5.98 12.19 4.08
CA ASP A 113 7.02 11.45 3.36
C ASP A 113 7.05 9.95 3.69
N ASP A 114 6.42 9.52 4.78
CA ASP A 114 6.31 8.12 5.16
C ASP A 114 5.02 7.46 4.64
N LEU A 115 4.15 8.23 3.98
CA LEU A 115 2.83 7.78 3.58
C LEU A 115 2.75 7.39 2.11
N ARG A 116 1.92 6.39 1.87
CA ARG A 116 1.44 5.99 0.55
C ARG A 116 -0.05 5.69 0.65
N ILE A 117 -0.81 6.16 -0.33
CA ILE A 117 -2.26 6.02 -0.35
C ILE A 117 -2.64 4.97 -1.38
N SER A 118 -3.64 4.15 -1.06
CA SER A 118 -4.23 3.19 -1.97
C SER A 118 -5.73 3.45 -2.07
N VAL A 119 -6.24 3.53 -3.30
CA VAL A 119 -7.66 3.73 -3.58
C VAL A 119 -8.15 2.56 -4.43
N VAL A 120 -9.27 2.00 -4.01
CA VAL A 120 -9.96 0.92 -4.73
C VAL A 120 -11.30 1.47 -5.22
N TYR A 121 -11.48 1.50 -6.54
CA TYR A 121 -12.72 1.91 -7.19
C TYR A 121 -13.40 0.69 -7.82
N ARG A 122 -14.72 0.55 -7.60
CA ARG A 122 -15.55 -0.60 -8.00
C ARG A 122 -16.85 -0.12 -8.62
#